data_AF-A0A1A7Y5X0-F1
#
_entry.id   AF-A0A1A7Y5X0-F1
#
_cell.length_a   1.000
_cell.length_b   1.000
_cell.length_c   1.000
_cell.angle_alpha   90.00
_cell.angle_beta   90.00
_cell.angle_gamma   90.00
#
_symmetry.space_group_name_H-M   'P 1'
#
loop_
_entity.id
_entity.type
_entity.pdbx_description
1 polymer ?
#
loop_
_entity_poly.entity_id
_entity_poly.type
_entity_poly.pdbx_seq_one_letter_code
_entity_poly.pdbx_strand_id
1 'polypeptide(L)'
;VAVLHCGSVEGSILYRVQEEQPPNTLIGSLAADQGLPDSGHLYKLEVGAPYLRVDGKTGDIFTTEIPIDRETLRDCRSMAKGKPCYLEFE
;
A
#
# COMPACT_ATOMS: atom_id res chain seq x y z
N VAL A 1 -4.40 -11.13 -5.75
CA VAL A 1 -3.83 -9.84 -6.22
C VAL A 1 -4.55 -8.75 -5.47
N ALA A 2 -3.93 -8.26 -4.41
CA ALA A 2 -4.41 -7.12 -3.65
C ALA A 2 -3.96 -5.83 -4.33
N VAL A 3 -4.80 -4.82 -4.29
CA VAL A 3 -4.56 -3.57 -4.98
C VAL A 3 -4.63 -2.44 -3.96
N LEU A 4 -3.63 -1.56 -3.90
CA LEU A 4 -3.62 -0.43 -2.96
C LEU A 4 -4.14 0.82 -3.68
N HIS A 5 -5.04 1.57 -3.06
CA HIS A 5 -5.55 2.86 -3.57
C HIS A 5 -5.07 3.98 -2.66
N CYS A 6 -4.92 5.21 -3.15
CA CYS A 6 -4.72 6.38 -2.31
C CYS A 6 -5.51 7.54 -2.91
N GLY A 7 -6.41 8.15 -2.14
CA GLY A 7 -7.47 8.99 -2.68
C GLY A 7 -7.25 10.49 -2.51
N SER A 8 -6.97 11.20 -3.63
CA SER A 8 -7.73 12.39 -4.00
C SER A 8 -7.60 12.68 -5.49
N VAL A 9 -8.70 13.20 -6.04
CA VAL A 9 -8.96 13.74 -7.40
C VAL A 9 -7.69 14.01 -8.22
N GLU A 10 -7.46 13.26 -9.31
CA GLU A 10 -6.27 13.33 -10.19
C GLU A 10 -4.93 12.87 -9.56
N GLY A 11 -4.88 11.79 -8.77
CA GLY A 11 -3.57 11.37 -8.21
C GLY A 11 -3.47 10.01 -7.53
N SER A 12 -4.36 9.06 -7.79
CA SER A 12 -4.30 7.75 -7.12
C SER A 12 -3.28 6.81 -7.78
N ILE A 13 -2.24 6.42 -7.02
CA ILE A 13 -1.26 5.42 -7.44
C ILE A 13 -1.73 4.04 -7.00
N LEU A 14 -1.61 3.07 -7.91
CA LEU A 14 -2.13 1.73 -7.74
C LEU A 14 -1.00 0.70 -7.66
N TYR A 15 -0.76 0.15 -6.47
CA TYR A 15 0.22 -0.92 -6.30
C TYR A 15 -0.45 -2.29 -6.31
N ARG A 16 0.07 -3.22 -7.11
CA ARG A 16 -0.35 -4.63 -7.11
C ARG A 16 0.60 -5.43 -6.24
N VAL A 17 0.07 -6.07 -5.21
CA VAL A 17 0.85 -6.84 -4.24
C VAL A 17 0.40 -8.29 -4.27
N GLN A 18 1.39 -9.20 -4.19
CA GLN A 18 1.11 -10.61 -3.94
C GLN A 18 0.74 -10.79 -2.47
N GLU A 19 -0.23 -11.65 -2.20
CA GLU A 19 -0.64 -11.99 -0.83
C GLU A 19 0.50 -12.74 -0.11
N GLU A 20 0.51 -12.71 1.22
CA GLU A 20 1.44 -13.45 2.08
C GLU A 20 2.94 -13.20 1.79
N GLN A 21 3.29 -12.01 1.31
CA GLN A 21 4.69 -11.63 1.10
C GLN A 21 5.46 -11.59 2.44
N PRO A 22 6.76 -11.94 2.43
CA PRO A 22 7.61 -11.83 3.61
C PRO A 22 7.65 -10.40 4.18
N PRO A 23 7.95 -10.22 5.47
CA PRO A 23 8.13 -8.89 6.05
C PRO A 23 9.25 -8.12 5.37
N ASN A 24 9.15 -6.80 5.31
CA ASN A 24 10.12 -5.90 4.68
C ASN A 24 10.28 -6.10 3.16
N THR A 25 9.26 -6.64 2.48
CA THR A 25 9.20 -6.69 1.02
C THR A 25 8.81 -5.31 0.49
N LEU A 26 9.62 -4.77 -0.43
CA LEU A 26 9.34 -3.50 -1.10
C LEU A 26 8.13 -3.66 -2.03
N ILE A 27 7.15 -2.77 -1.88
CA ILE A 27 5.95 -2.72 -2.72
C ILE A 27 6.09 -1.68 -3.83
N GLY A 28 6.65 -0.51 -3.50
CA GLY A 28 6.78 0.62 -4.40
C GLY A 28 7.22 1.89 -3.68
N SER A 29 7.25 3.01 -4.38
CA SER A 29 7.76 4.28 -3.86
C SER A 29 6.89 5.44 -4.31
N LEU A 30 6.18 6.07 -3.36
CA LEU A 30 5.32 7.22 -3.63
C LEU A 30 6.13 8.41 -4.18
N ALA A 31 7.34 8.60 -3.65
CA ALA A 31 8.24 9.66 -4.09
C ALA A 31 8.60 9.48 -5.56
N ALA A 32 9.04 8.27 -5.94
CA ALA A 32 9.47 7.96 -7.30
C ALA A 32 8.30 8.09 -8.30
N ASP A 33 7.13 7.57 -7.94
CA ASP A 33 5.96 7.58 -8.82
C ASP A 33 5.40 9.00 -9.03
N GLN A 34 5.62 9.91 -8.09
CA GLN A 34 5.29 11.34 -8.23
C GLN A 34 6.45 12.20 -8.78
N GLY A 35 7.62 11.59 -9.02
CA GLY A 35 8.83 12.32 -9.45
C GLY A 35 9.36 13.30 -8.40
N LEU A 36 9.09 13.06 -7.12
CA LEU A 36 9.56 13.89 -6.01
C LEU A 36 11.01 13.51 -5.65
N PRO A 37 11.84 14.50 -5.28
CA PRO A 37 13.21 14.22 -4.82
C PRO A 37 13.21 13.56 -3.43
N ASP A 38 14.20 12.70 -3.19
CA ASP A 38 14.44 11.98 -1.92
C ASP A 38 14.71 12.88 -0.69
N SER A 39 14.68 14.20 -0.87
CA SER A 39 14.99 15.19 0.16
C SER A 39 13.95 16.30 0.21
N GLY A 40 13.55 16.69 1.42
CA GLY A 40 12.65 17.83 1.65
C GLY A 40 11.18 17.46 1.86
N HIS A 41 10.83 16.18 1.75
CA HIS A 41 9.48 15.68 2.01
C HIS A 41 9.51 14.67 3.17
N LEU A 42 8.45 14.67 3.97
CA LEU A 42 8.21 13.68 5.01
C LEU A 42 7.01 12.85 4.56
N TYR A 43 7.23 11.55 4.38
CA TYR A 43 6.18 10.61 4.01
C TYR A 43 5.62 9.95 5.27
N LYS A 44 4.30 9.88 5.38
CA LYS A 44 3.62 9.23 6.49
C LYS A 44 2.48 8.40 5.93
N LEU A 45 2.26 7.25 6.57
CA LEU A 45 1.17 6.35 6.26
C LEU A 45 0.04 6.64 7.27
N GLU A 46 -1.10 7.20 6.84
CA GLU A 46 -2.25 7.42 7.74
C GLU A 46 -3.13 6.17 7.81
N VAL A 47 -3.21 5.40 6.73
CA VAL A 47 -4.05 4.20 6.64
C VAL A 47 -3.22 3.03 6.08
N GLY A 48 -3.51 1.81 6.51
CA GLY A 48 -2.80 0.59 6.05
C GLY A 48 -1.93 -0.07 7.09
N ALA A 49 -1.80 0.55 8.25
CA ALA A 49 -1.44 -0.16 9.46
C ALA A 49 -2.52 -1.22 9.78
N PRO A 50 -2.13 -2.43 10.24
CA PRO A 50 -0.76 -2.78 10.61
C PRO A 50 0.02 -3.52 9.50
N TYR A 51 -0.50 -3.62 8.28
CA TYR A 51 0.05 -4.43 7.19
C TYR A 51 1.21 -3.79 6.41
N LEU A 52 1.20 -2.45 6.34
CA LEU A 52 2.15 -1.65 5.59
C LEU A 52 2.93 -0.71 6.50
N ARG A 53 4.14 -0.37 6.04
CA ARG A 53 4.95 0.72 6.59
C ARG A 53 5.52 1.55 5.46
N VAL A 54 5.78 2.83 5.71
CA VAL A 54 6.47 3.73 4.78
C VAL A 54 7.79 4.20 5.39
N ASP A 55 8.83 4.30 4.58
CA ASP A 55 10.04 5.04 4.94
C ASP A 55 9.74 6.53 4.84
N GLY A 56 9.83 7.25 5.96
CA GLY A 56 9.44 8.66 6.00
C GLY A 56 10.36 9.59 5.22
N LYS A 57 11.55 9.13 4.82
CA LYS A 57 12.50 9.91 4.02
C LYS A 57 12.37 9.61 2.54
N THR A 58 12.31 8.33 2.16
CA THR A 58 12.29 7.94 0.74
C THR A 58 10.88 7.80 0.16
N GLY A 59 9.86 7.63 1.00
CA GLY A 59 8.50 7.34 0.54
C GLY A 59 8.32 5.90 0.06
N ASP A 60 9.28 5.02 0.35
CA ASP A 60 9.21 3.60 0.00
C ASP A 60 8.24 2.86 0.93
N ILE A 61 7.38 2.05 0.32
CA ILE A 61 6.34 1.28 1.01
C ILE A 61 6.80 -0.17 1.13
N PHE A 62 6.66 -0.73 2.34
CA PHE A 62 7.04 -2.11 2.62
C PHE A 62 5.95 -2.87 3.37
N THR A 63 5.98 -4.20 3.25
CA THR A 63 5.20 -5.11 4.10
C THR A 63 5.75 -5.15 5.54
N THR A 64 4.89 -5.48 6.50
CA THR A 64 5.24 -5.69 7.90
C THR A 64 5.24 -7.17 8.27
N GLU A 65 5.32 -7.49 9.56
CA GLU A 65 5.20 -8.86 10.08
C GLU A 65 3.78 -9.44 9.93
N ILE A 66 2.77 -8.59 9.73
CA ILE A 66 1.39 -9.03 9.54
C ILE A 66 1.16 -9.18 8.04
N PRO A 67 1.00 -10.43 7.54
CA PRO A 67 0.86 -10.67 6.11
C PRO A 67 -0.45 -10.07 5.59
N ILE A 68 -0.37 -9.54 4.37
CA ILE A 68 -1.56 -9.12 3.62
C ILE A 68 -2.20 -10.37 3.06
N ASP A 69 -3.35 -10.74 3.59
CA ASP A 69 -4.18 -11.82 3.08
C ASP A 69 -5.59 -11.30 2.78
N ARG A 70 -6.06 -11.47 1.55
CA ARG A 70 -7.34 -10.91 1.06
C ARG A 70 -8.51 -11.39 1.92
N GLU A 71 -8.46 -12.61 2.42
CA GLU A 71 -9.50 -13.24 3.21
C GLU A 71 -9.60 -12.64 4.63
N THR A 72 -8.52 -12.05 5.14
CA THR A 72 -8.46 -11.43 6.48
C THR A 72 -8.85 -9.96 6.50
N LEU A 73 -8.78 -9.28 5.36
CA LEU A 73 -9.13 -7.88 5.22
C LEU A 73 -10.65 -7.71 5.30
N ARG A 74 -11.11 -6.93 6.28
CA ARG A 74 -12.55 -6.74 6.56
C ARG A 74 -13.32 -6.27 5.32
N ASP A 75 -12.74 -5.36 4.56
CA ASP A 75 -13.36 -4.75 3.38
C ASP A 75 -13.34 -5.68 2.15
N CYS A 76 -12.47 -6.70 2.16
CA CYS A 76 -12.38 -7.70 1.10
C CYS A 76 -13.22 -8.95 1.36
N ARG A 77 -13.54 -9.24 2.62
CA ARG A 77 -14.17 -10.52 3.03
C ARG A 77 -15.55 -10.76 2.43
N SER A 78 -16.31 -9.70 2.13
CA SER A 78 -17.64 -9.79 1.51
C SER A 78 -17.62 -9.77 -0.02
N MET A 79 -16.45 -9.61 -0.64
CA MET A 79 -16.31 -9.52 -2.09
C MET A 79 -16.34 -10.91 -2.72
N ALA A 80 -17.07 -11.05 -3.83
CA ALA A 80 -17.09 -12.30 -4.59
C ALA A 80 -15.67 -12.67 -5.08
N LYS A 81 -15.31 -13.96 -4.99
CA LYS A 81 -14.03 -14.47 -5.49
C LYS A 81 -13.79 -14.02 -6.94
N GLY A 82 -12.65 -13.40 -7.20
CA GLY A 82 -12.24 -12.93 -8.53
C GLY A 82 -12.51 -11.44 -8.81
N LYS A 83 -13.15 -10.70 -7.89
CA LYS A 83 -13.19 -9.23 -7.97
C LYS A 83 -11.93 -8.60 -7.35
N PRO A 84 -11.38 -7.52 -7.92
CA PRO A 84 -10.26 -6.81 -7.32
C PRO A 84 -10.71 -6.23 -5.97
N CYS A 85 -9.93 -6.47 -4.92
CA CYS A 85 -10.10 -5.80 -3.65
C CYS A 85 -9.06 -4.69 -3.53
N TYR A 86 -9.52 -3.51 -3.14
CA TYR A 86 -8.68 -2.34 -2.95
C TYR A 86 -8.53 -2.05 -1.46
N LEU A 87 -7.30 -1.88 -0.98
CA LEU A 87 -7.05 -1.23 0.29
C LEU A 87 -6.71 0.23 -0.01
N GLU A 88 -7.63 1.12 0.30
CA GLU A 88 -7.39 2.56 0.13
C GLU A 88 -6.65 3.12 1.33
N PHE A 89 -5.63 3.94 1.08
CA PHE A 89 -4.83 4.60 2.07
C PHE A 89 -4.68 6.08 1.78
N GLU A 90 -4.86 6.93 2.78
CA GLU A 90 -4.57 8.36 2.67
C GLU A 90 -3.20 8.68 3.28
#